data_AF-A0A352PJT0-F1
#
_entry.id   AF-A0A352PJT0-F1
#
_cell.length_a   1.000
_cell.length_b   1.000
_cell.length_c   1.000
_cell.angle_alpha   90.00
_cell.angle_beta   90.00
_cell.angle_gamma   90.00
#
_symmetry.space_group_name_H-M   'P 1'
#
loop_
_entity.id
_entity.type
_entity.pdbx_description
1 polymer ?
#
loop_
_entity_poly.entity_id
_entity_poly.type
_entity_poly.pdbx_seq_one_letter_code
_entity_poly.pdbx_strand_id
1 'polypeptide(L)'
;MKKYNHLLLAVLMVSISIFATGCGGSEEKERTIREAEEEAEAKRKAGVEDSKKPSDDIFLFYEDTTLSEPREIFRVDSLYTVFGGGTPTAFTLDKTYRVTELGTYHWNDGNGSPAQTLQIVSADGKTYGPWQTTIRDRYYWIATIDIELPPGSYTVIDSEPATWAQNEETKGMGIAWMFGAEVINGNE
;
A
#
# COMPACT_ATOMS: atom_id res chain seq x y z
N MET A 1 -38.45 8.92 -18.43
CA MET A 1 -38.31 9.52 -19.78
C MET A 1 -36.89 10.01 -19.97
N LYS A 2 -36.23 9.58 -21.06
CA LYS A 2 -34.94 10.05 -21.63
C LYS A 2 -33.68 9.75 -20.78
N LYS A 3 -32.57 9.18 -21.25
CA LYS A 3 -32.09 8.52 -22.48
C LYS A 3 -30.80 7.80 -22.03
N TYR A 4 -30.70 6.48 -22.16
CA TYR A 4 -29.41 5.78 -22.15
C TYR A 4 -29.03 5.54 -23.60
N ASN A 5 -27.94 6.16 -24.06
CA ASN A 5 -27.45 5.96 -25.42
C ASN A 5 -25.92 5.85 -25.40
N HIS A 6 -25.45 4.78 -26.05
CA HIS A 6 -24.08 4.49 -26.46
C HIS A 6 -23.03 4.16 -25.40
N LEU A 7 -22.94 2.87 -25.03
CA LEU A 7 -21.72 2.06 -25.25
C LEU A 7 -22.01 0.58 -24.97
N LEU A 8 -22.51 -0.15 -25.97
CA LEU A 8 -22.61 -1.61 -25.91
C LEU A 8 -22.28 -2.16 -27.29
N LEU A 9 -20.99 -2.17 -27.65
CA LEU A 9 -20.51 -2.86 -28.85
C LEU A 9 -19.01 -3.14 -28.75
N ALA A 10 -18.64 -4.13 -27.96
CA ALA A 10 -17.40 -4.89 -28.16
C ALA A 10 -17.53 -6.17 -27.34
N VAL A 11 -17.83 -7.29 -28.01
CA VAL A 11 -17.30 -8.65 -27.82
C VAL A 11 -18.26 -9.59 -28.55
N LEU A 12 -17.94 -9.93 -29.80
CA LEU A 12 -18.03 -11.30 -30.33
C LEU A 12 -17.35 -11.34 -31.70
N MET A 13 -16.03 -11.50 -31.68
CA MET A 13 -15.24 -12.00 -32.81
C MET A 13 -14.38 -13.12 -32.24
N VAL A 14 -14.96 -14.30 -32.05
CA VAL A 14 -14.18 -15.53 -31.97
C VAL A 14 -14.19 -16.13 -33.37
N SER A 15 -13.27 -15.63 -34.18
CA SER A 15 -12.86 -16.27 -35.42
C SER A 15 -12.08 -17.54 -35.06
N ILE A 16 -12.76 -18.69 -35.10
CA ILE A 16 -12.09 -19.99 -35.19
C ILE A 16 -11.59 -20.12 -36.62
N SER A 17 -10.32 -19.81 -36.85
CA SER A 17 -9.61 -20.19 -38.07
C SER A 17 -8.76 -21.41 -37.78
N ILE A 18 -9.29 -22.60 -38.08
CA ILE A 18 -8.46 -23.77 -38.38
C ILE A 18 -8.63 -24.03 -39.88
N PHE A 19 -7.56 -23.74 -40.63
CA PHE A 19 -7.40 -24.16 -42.01
C PHE A 19 -7.16 -25.67 -42.06
N ALA A 20 -7.97 -26.37 -42.85
CA ALA A 20 -7.54 -27.60 -43.51
C ALA A 20 -8.12 -27.62 -44.92
N THR A 21 -7.24 -27.44 -45.89
CA THR A 21 -7.41 -27.66 -47.32
C THR A 21 -7.87 -29.09 -47.56
N GLY A 22 -9.00 -29.30 -48.24
CA GLY A 22 -9.45 -30.64 -48.58
C GLY A 22 -10.80 -30.64 -49.29
N CYS A 23 -10.76 -30.92 -50.58
CA CYS A 23 -11.89 -31.06 -51.47
C CYS A 23 -12.81 -32.22 -51.03
N GLY A 24 -14.12 -31.97 -50.91
CA GLY A 24 -15.15 -32.99 -50.63
C GLY A 24 -16.00 -32.70 -49.40
N GLY A 25 -17.34 -32.68 -49.58
CA GLY A 25 -18.28 -32.81 -48.46
C GLY A 25 -19.03 -31.53 -48.06
N SER A 26 -19.62 -30.79 -49.01
CA SER A 26 -20.54 -29.69 -48.66
C SER A 26 -21.85 -30.19 -48.02
N GLU A 27 -22.35 -31.36 -48.42
CA GLU A 27 -23.58 -31.93 -47.84
C GLU A 27 -23.35 -32.69 -46.52
N GLU A 28 -22.16 -33.29 -46.34
CA GLU A 28 -21.80 -33.98 -45.10
C GLU A 28 -21.56 -32.98 -43.96
N LYS A 29 -20.89 -31.85 -44.24
CA LYS A 29 -20.72 -30.74 -43.29
C LYS A 29 -22.04 -30.12 -42.84
N GLU A 30 -23.01 -29.96 -43.75
CA GLU A 30 -24.32 -29.40 -43.39
C GLU A 30 -25.18 -30.38 -42.58
N ARG A 31 -25.01 -31.69 -42.80
CA ARG A 31 -25.66 -32.73 -41.98
C ARG A 31 -25.12 -32.72 -40.54
N THR A 32 -23.80 -32.57 -40.36
CA THR A 32 -23.17 -32.52 -39.03
C THR A 32 -23.58 -31.27 -38.23
N ILE A 33 -23.81 -30.14 -38.90
CA ILE A 33 -24.26 -28.90 -38.25
C ILE A 33 -25.70 -29.04 -37.75
N ARG A 34 -26.60 -29.62 -38.56
CA ARG A 34 -28.00 -29.85 -38.17
C ARG A 34 -28.14 -30.85 -37.02
N GLU A 35 -27.37 -31.94 -37.02
CA GLU A 35 -27.36 -32.90 -35.92
C GLU A 35 -26.83 -32.27 -34.62
N ALA A 36 -25.82 -31.39 -34.71
CA ALA A 36 -25.31 -30.66 -33.54
C ALA A 36 -26.30 -29.61 -33.00
N GLU A 37 -27.08 -28.96 -33.88
CA GLU A 37 -28.12 -28.00 -33.49
C GLU A 37 -29.32 -28.70 -32.83
N GLU A 38 -29.75 -29.86 -33.35
CA GLU A 38 -30.83 -30.66 -32.74
C GLU A 38 -30.41 -31.26 -31.39
N GLU A 39 -29.16 -31.70 -31.23
CA GLU A 39 -28.64 -32.16 -29.93
C GLU A 39 -28.53 -31.01 -28.91
N ALA A 40 -28.13 -29.81 -29.37
CA ALA A 40 -28.09 -28.62 -28.53
C ALA A 40 -29.49 -28.16 -28.09
N GLU A 41 -30.49 -28.24 -28.97
CA GLU A 41 -31.87 -27.89 -28.61
C GLU A 41 -32.55 -28.96 -27.74
N ALA A 42 -32.23 -30.25 -27.93
CA ALA A 42 -32.65 -31.33 -27.05
C ALA A 42 -32.08 -31.18 -25.63
N LYS A 43 -30.80 -30.79 -25.50
CA LYS A 43 -30.17 -30.48 -24.20
C LYS A 43 -30.79 -29.27 -23.51
N ARG A 44 -31.23 -28.26 -24.28
CA ARG A 44 -31.95 -27.09 -23.74
C ARG A 44 -33.38 -27.42 -23.28
N LYS A 45 -34.10 -28.29 -24.01
CA LYS A 45 -35.46 -28.72 -23.63
C LYS A 45 -35.48 -29.76 -22.50
N ALA A 46 -34.39 -30.50 -22.29
CA ALA A 46 -34.26 -31.49 -21.22
C ALA A 46 -33.97 -30.90 -19.83
N GLY A 47 -33.84 -29.58 -19.68
CA GLY A 47 -33.83 -28.93 -18.36
C GLY A 47 -32.63 -29.28 -17.48
N VAL A 48 -31.42 -29.40 -18.04
CA VAL A 48 -30.20 -29.34 -17.22
C VAL A 48 -29.90 -27.87 -16.94
N GLU A 49 -30.57 -27.37 -15.92
CA GLU A 49 -30.22 -26.15 -15.23
C GLU A 49 -28.92 -26.41 -14.45
N ASP A 50 -27.77 -26.21 -15.09
CA ASP A 50 -26.52 -26.01 -14.35
C ASP A 50 -26.60 -24.63 -13.68
N SER A 51 -27.20 -24.65 -12.50
CA SER A 51 -27.42 -23.52 -11.62
C SER A 51 -26.10 -23.09 -10.99
N LYS A 52 -25.21 -22.50 -11.79
CA LYS A 52 -24.31 -21.45 -11.29
C LYS A 52 -23.99 -20.48 -12.41
N LYS A 53 -24.92 -19.53 -12.60
CA LYS A 53 -24.63 -18.23 -13.20
C LYS A 53 -23.30 -17.73 -12.61
N PRO A 54 -22.30 -17.31 -13.40
CA PRO A 54 -21.09 -16.69 -12.86
C PRO A 54 -21.54 -15.43 -12.12
N SER A 55 -21.63 -15.53 -10.79
CA SER A 55 -21.93 -14.41 -9.92
C SER A 55 -20.66 -13.59 -9.81
N ASP A 56 -20.69 -12.39 -10.38
CA ASP A 56 -19.98 -11.24 -9.85
C ASP A 56 -18.47 -11.40 -9.64
N ASP A 57 -17.76 -11.98 -10.61
CA ASP A 57 -16.32 -11.71 -10.76
C ASP A 57 -16.12 -10.29 -11.31
N ILE A 58 -16.63 -9.30 -10.57
CA ILE A 58 -16.08 -7.95 -10.58
C ILE A 58 -14.64 -8.15 -10.14
N PHE A 59 -13.69 -7.80 -11.01
CA PHE A 59 -12.32 -7.48 -10.62
C PHE A 59 -12.41 -6.32 -9.63
N LEU A 60 -12.71 -6.63 -8.37
CA LEU A 60 -12.60 -5.70 -7.27
C LEU A 60 -11.10 -5.49 -7.14
N PHE A 61 -10.63 -4.39 -7.69
CA PHE A 61 -9.52 -3.68 -7.08
C PHE A 61 -10.01 -3.30 -5.67
N TYR A 62 -9.93 -4.24 -4.74
CA TYR A 62 -10.02 -3.91 -3.32
C TYR A 62 -8.78 -3.08 -3.07
N GLU A 63 -8.92 -1.75 -3.13
CA GLU A 63 -8.07 -0.89 -2.33
C GLU A 63 -8.16 -1.45 -0.91
N ASP A 64 -7.00 -1.67 -0.29
CA ASP A 64 -6.94 -2.01 1.13
C ASP A 64 -7.43 -0.78 1.91
N THR A 65 -8.75 -0.62 2.02
CA THR A 65 -9.41 0.52 2.67
C THR A 65 -9.18 0.53 4.18
N THR A 66 -8.38 -0.40 4.71
CA THR A 66 -8.03 -0.45 6.13
C THR A 66 -6.94 0.56 6.50
N LEU A 67 -6.30 1.19 5.51
CA LEU A 67 -5.33 2.25 5.71
C LEU A 67 -5.77 3.53 5.01
N SER A 68 -5.52 4.67 5.65
CA SER A 68 -5.59 5.96 4.97
C SER A 68 -4.49 6.08 3.91
N GLU A 69 -4.56 7.12 3.09
CA GLU A 69 -3.39 7.55 2.33
C GLU A 69 -2.19 7.80 3.26
N PRO A 70 -0.96 7.43 2.85
CA PRO A 70 0.24 7.72 3.62
C PRO A 70 0.44 9.22 3.82
N ARG A 71 0.76 9.62 5.05
CA ARG A 71 1.03 11.00 5.44
C ARG A 71 2.12 11.08 6.49
N GLU A 72 2.57 12.31 6.74
CA GLU A 72 3.37 12.60 7.92
C GLU A 72 2.49 12.46 9.18
N ILE A 73 2.98 11.68 10.14
CA ILE A 73 2.32 11.44 11.43
C ILE A 73 2.75 12.52 12.44
N PHE A 74 4.04 12.86 12.47
CA PHE A 74 4.55 14.01 13.21
C PHE A 74 5.85 14.52 12.58
N ARG A 75 6.20 15.76 12.94
CA ARG A 75 7.49 16.37 12.65
C ARG A 75 7.92 17.32 13.74
N VAL A 76 9.21 17.25 14.06
CA VAL A 76 9.98 18.30 14.73
C VAL A 76 11.07 18.72 13.75
N ASP A 77 11.03 19.97 13.29
CA ASP A 77 12.00 20.55 12.37
C ASP A 77 12.51 21.91 12.86
N SER A 78 13.40 22.49 12.05
CA SER A 78 13.98 23.81 12.28
C SER A 78 14.36 24.43 10.94
N LEU A 79 14.20 25.74 10.82
CA LEU A 79 14.66 26.51 9.65
C LEU A 79 15.99 27.24 9.91
N TYR A 80 16.45 27.26 11.16
CA TYR A 80 17.71 27.90 11.54
C TYR A 80 18.86 26.92 11.67
N THR A 81 20.03 27.46 12.02
CA THR A 81 21.22 26.70 12.39
C THR A 81 20.90 25.68 13.48
N VAL A 82 21.48 24.50 13.32
CA VAL A 82 21.35 23.37 14.22
C VAL A 82 22.71 22.96 14.76
N PHE A 83 22.71 22.31 15.91
CA PHE A 83 23.89 21.76 16.58
C PHE A 83 23.63 20.29 16.92
N GLY A 84 24.68 19.52 17.20
CA GLY A 84 24.52 18.19 17.78
C GLY A 84 23.98 18.23 19.22
N GLY A 85 23.70 17.06 19.79
CA GLY A 85 23.27 16.92 21.18
C GLY A 85 21.75 16.90 21.40
N GLY A 86 20.99 16.42 20.40
CA GLY A 86 19.54 16.27 20.50
C GLY A 86 19.10 15.41 21.68
N THR A 87 18.13 15.90 22.45
CA THR A 87 17.43 15.08 23.43
C THR A 87 16.35 14.24 22.75
N PRO A 88 15.91 13.13 23.36
CA PRO A 88 14.79 12.34 22.86
C PRO A 88 13.57 13.17 22.46
N THR A 89 12.94 12.80 21.35
CA THR A 89 11.83 13.53 20.76
C THR A 89 10.51 12.88 21.12
N ALA A 90 9.69 13.58 21.91
CA ALA A 90 8.40 13.08 22.36
C ALA A 90 7.29 13.42 21.35
N PHE A 91 6.36 12.49 21.15
CA PHE A 91 5.15 12.69 20.34
C PHE A 91 3.97 11.89 20.90
N THR A 92 2.76 12.25 20.47
CA THR A 92 1.52 11.57 20.89
C THR A 92 0.70 11.18 19.67
N LEU A 93 0.06 10.02 19.75
CA LEU A 93 -0.87 9.52 18.75
C LEU A 93 -2.28 9.47 19.34
N ASP A 94 -3.26 9.97 18.61
CA ASP A 94 -4.69 9.92 18.95
C ASP A 94 -5.39 8.70 18.34
N LYS A 95 -4.76 8.08 17.35
CA LYS A 95 -5.26 6.93 16.58
C LYS A 95 -4.16 5.89 16.39
N THR A 96 -4.55 4.71 15.89
CA THR A 96 -3.58 3.70 15.47
C THR A 96 -2.99 4.08 14.11
N TYR A 97 -1.68 3.98 13.98
CA TYR A 97 -0.98 4.19 12.71
C TYR A 97 -0.11 2.99 12.35
N ARG A 98 -0.13 2.60 11.08
CA ARG A 98 0.90 1.76 10.48
C ARG A 98 2.03 2.65 10.00
N VAL A 99 3.16 2.59 10.69
CA VAL A 99 4.34 3.42 10.45
C VAL A 99 5.27 2.73 9.46
N THR A 100 5.73 3.48 8.47
CA THR A 100 6.57 2.98 7.38
C THR A 100 7.97 3.60 7.32
N GLU A 101 8.14 4.81 7.85
CA GLU A 101 9.44 5.50 7.92
C GLU A 101 9.56 6.26 9.24
N LEU A 102 10.73 6.14 9.87
CA LEU A 102 11.19 7.01 10.95
C LEU A 102 12.51 7.65 10.51
N GLY A 103 12.60 8.97 10.63
CA GLY A 103 13.78 9.70 10.21
C GLY A 103 14.30 10.68 11.27
N THR A 104 15.62 10.85 11.30
CA THR A 104 16.33 11.83 12.12
C THR A 104 17.36 12.59 11.27
N TYR A 105 17.77 13.77 11.74
CA TYR A 105 18.75 14.62 11.04
C TYR A 105 20.03 14.77 11.85
N HIS A 106 21.18 14.52 11.23
CA HIS A 106 22.51 14.51 11.85
C HIS A 106 23.46 15.43 11.09
N TRP A 107 23.21 16.74 11.12
CA TRP A 107 24.07 17.71 10.43
C TRP A 107 25.53 17.63 10.91
N ASN A 108 25.74 17.61 12.23
CA ASN A 108 27.02 17.40 12.91
C ASN A 108 28.17 18.25 12.33
N ASP A 109 28.04 19.58 12.38
CA ASP A 109 29.01 20.53 11.80
C ASP A 109 29.28 20.31 10.30
N GLY A 110 28.29 19.78 9.59
CA GLY A 110 28.37 19.43 8.18
C GLY A 110 29.09 18.11 7.90
N ASN A 111 29.51 17.37 8.93
CA ASN A 111 30.20 16.09 8.77
C ASN A 111 29.24 14.92 8.52
N GLY A 112 28.00 15.01 8.99
CA GLY A 112 27.12 13.84 9.03
C GLY A 112 27.46 12.90 10.17
N SER A 113 26.81 11.74 10.18
CA SER A 113 27.22 10.62 11.03
C SER A 113 26.94 9.27 10.35
N PRO A 114 27.79 8.22 10.53
CA PRO A 114 27.52 6.88 10.03
C PRO A 114 26.17 6.34 10.51
N ALA A 115 25.48 5.58 9.67
CA ALA A 115 24.15 5.06 10.00
C ALA A 115 24.20 4.14 11.24
N GLN A 116 23.40 4.46 12.25
CA GLN A 116 23.24 3.61 13.44
C GLN A 116 21.77 3.23 13.60
N THR A 117 21.28 3.11 14.83
CA THR A 117 19.93 2.64 15.11
C THR A 117 19.02 3.71 15.69
N LEU A 118 17.74 3.57 15.39
CA LEU A 118 16.65 4.31 16.00
C LEU A 118 15.71 3.34 16.71
N GLN A 119 15.07 3.79 17.79
CA GLN A 119 14.01 3.04 18.45
C GLN A 119 12.91 3.99 18.92
N ILE A 120 11.73 3.44 19.16
CA ILE A 120 10.62 4.16 19.78
C ILE A 120 10.32 3.51 21.13
N VAL A 121 10.18 4.32 22.17
CA VAL A 121 9.78 3.86 23.50
C VAL A 121 8.44 4.51 23.83
N SER A 122 7.47 3.69 24.18
CA SER A 122 6.16 4.17 24.64
C SER A 122 6.18 4.49 26.13
N ALA A 123 5.22 5.30 26.58
CA ALA A 123 5.14 5.76 27.98
C ALA A 123 4.94 4.63 29.00
N ASP A 124 4.43 3.47 28.58
CA ASP A 124 4.31 2.27 29.43
C ASP A 124 5.62 1.46 29.52
N GLY A 125 6.67 1.90 28.81
CA GLY A 125 8.00 1.27 28.78
C GLY A 125 8.19 0.24 27.66
N LYS A 126 7.19 -0.01 26.80
CA LYS A 126 7.40 -0.90 25.64
C LYS A 126 8.29 -0.24 24.60
N THR A 127 9.32 -0.98 24.19
CA THR A 127 10.29 -0.59 23.17
C THR A 127 9.97 -1.24 21.82
N TYR A 128 10.08 -0.45 20.77
CA TYR A 128 9.96 -0.83 19.37
C TYR A 128 11.30 -0.57 18.67
N GLY A 129 11.79 -1.57 17.93
CA GLY A 129 13.16 -1.57 17.40
C GLY A 129 14.14 -2.26 18.36
N PRO A 130 15.44 -1.93 18.31
CA PRO A 130 16.06 -0.92 17.45
C PRO A 130 16.06 -1.31 15.97
N TRP A 131 15.94 -0.33 15.08
CA TRP A 131 16.03 -0.52 13.63
C TRP A 131 17.31 0.11 13.11
N GLN A 132 18.01 -0.63 12.24
CA GLN A 132 19.16 -0.09 11.53
C GLN A 132 18.71 0.95 10.52
N THR A 133 19.43 2.07 10.46
CA THR A 133 19.15 3.16 9.52
C THR A 133 20.01 3.05 8.26
N THR A 134 19.58 3.78 7.24
CA THR A 134 20.39 4.11 6.06
C THR A 134 20.60 5.62 6.01
N ILE A 135 21.67 6.07 5.34
CA ILE A 135 21.92 7.49 5.16
C ILE A 135 21.30 7.96 3.85
N ARG A 136 20.42 8.96 3.94
CA ARG A 136 19.90 9.75 2.81
C ARG A 136 20.54 11.14 2.84
N ASP A 137 20.98 11.62 1.68
CA ASP A 137 21.60 12.94 1.48
C ASP A 137 22.61 13.35 2.56
N ARG A 138 23.49 12.41 2.94
CA ARG A 138 24.59 12.54 3.92
C ARG A 138 24.18 12.72 5.38
N TYR A 139 23.06 13.38 5.65
CA TYR A 139 22.71 13.84 6.99
C TYR A 139 21.45 13.18 7.57
N TYR A 140 20.64 12.52 6.76
CA TYR A 140 19.39 11.95 7.23
C TYR A 140 19.56 10.49 7.51
N TRP A 141 19.26 10.08 8.74
CA TRP A 141 19.14 8.67 9.07
C TRP A 141 17.70 8.24 8.85
N ILE A 142 17.51 7.22 8.03
CA ILE A 142 16.20 6.71 7.64
C ILE A 142 16.08 5.26 8.06
N ALA A 143 15.13 4.96 8.95
CA ALA A 143 14.69 3.61 9.25
C ALA A 143 13.40 3.32 8.45
N THR A 144 13.48 2.38 7.50
CA THR A 144 12.30 1.81 6.85
C THR A 144 11.75 0.70 7.73
N ILE A 145 10.51 0.86 8.20
CA ILE A 145 9.89 0.01 9.21
C ILE A 145 8.49 -0.40 8.77
N ASP A 146 7.90 -1.36 9.48
CA ASP A 146 6.51 -1.75 9.26
C ASP A 146 5.94 -2.21 10.61
N ILE A 147 5.38 -1.26 11.35
CA ILE A 147 4.83 -1.49 12.68
C ILE A 147 3.52 -0.77 12.86
N GLU A 148 2.66 -1.29 13.73
CA GLU A 148 1.48 -0.57 14.21
C GLU A 148 1.76 0.05 15.58
N LEU A 149 1.51 1.35 15.68
CA LEU A 149 1.53 2.09 16.94
C LEU A 149 0.09 2.47 17.31
N PRO A 150 -0.45 1.96 18.44
CA PRO A 150 -1.75 2.38 18.94
C PRO A 150 -1.74 3.83 19.45
N PRO A 151 -2.90 4.40 19.81
CA PRO A 151 -2.96 5.69 20.49
C PRO A 151 -2.13 5.67 21.78
N GLY A 152 -1.35 6.72 22.02
CA GLY A 152 -0.44 6.74 23.16
C GLY A 152 0.59 7.86 23.10
N SER A 153 1.45 7.89 24.12
CA SER A 153 2.62 8.78 24.18
C SER A 153 3.89 7.98 23.92
N TYR A 154 4.77 8.54 23.09
CA TYR A 154 5.95 7.88 22.58
C TYR A 154 7.14 8.83 22.58
N THR A 155 8.34 8.25 22.56
CA THR A 155 9.61 8.96 22.48
C THR A 155 10.51 8.27 21.48
N VAL A 156 11.04 9.03 20.52
CA VAL A 156 12.12 8.57 19.64
C VAL A 156 13.43 8.62 20.39
N ILE A 157 14.18 7.52 20.36
CA ILE A 157 15.53 7.43 20.91
C ILE A 157 16.49 7.17 19.75
N ASP A 158 17.50 8.03 19.69
CA ASP A 158 18.62 7.92 18.77
C ASP A 158 19.82 7.28 19.48
N SER A 159 20.53 6.39 18.79
CA SER A 159 21.71 5.69 19.34
C SER A 159 22.96 6.56 19.39
N GLU A 160 23.00 7.71 18.72
CA GLU A 160 24.07 8.70 18.79
C GLU A 160 23.54 10.14 18.97
N PRO A 161 22.97 10.47 20.15
CA PRO A 161 22.39 11.80 20.41
C PRO A 161 23.37 12.97 20.22
N ALA A 162 24.68 12.71 20.37
CA ALA A 162 25.71 13.73 20.20
C ALA A 162 25.74 14.34 18.79
N THR A 163 25.34 13.59 17.76
CA THR A 163 25.32 14.08 16.36
C THR A 163 23.90 14.46 15.90
N TRP A 164 22.88 14.09 16.66
CA TRP A 164 21.47 14.38 16.38
C TRP A 164 21.19 15.88 16.47
N ALA A 165 20.74 16.46 15.36
CA ALA A 165 20.55 17.89 15.19
C ALA A 165 19.42 18.43 16.07
N GLN A 166 19.68 19.53 16.77
CA GLN A 166 18.73 20.27 17.60
C GLN A 166 19.06 21.77 17.60
N ASN A 167 18.13 22.59 18.08
CA ASN A 167 18.39 23.97 18.46
C ASN A 167 17.33 24.49 19.45
N GLU A 168 17.28 25.82 19.63
CA GLU A 168 16.30 26.48 20.48
C GLU A 168 14.85 26.35 19.96
N GLU A 169 14.62 26.31 18.64
CA GLU A 169 13.27 26.10 18.07
C GLU A 169 12.71 24.74 18.47
N THR A 170 13.56 23.72 18.43
CA THR A 170 13.19 22.36 18.86
C THR A 170 13.23 22.19 20.38
N LYS A 171 13.58 23.24 21.14
CA LYS A 171 13.78 23.22 22.60
C LYS A 171 14.79 22.15 23.04
N GLY A 172 15.82 21.91 22.22
CA GLY A 172 16.82 20.87 22.44
C GLY A 172 16.41 19.47 22.01
N MET A 173 15.14 19.25 21.61
CA MET A 173 14.74 17.96 21.03
C MET A 173 15.44 17.73 19.70
N GLY A 174 15.79 16.48 19.45
CA GLY A 174 16.34 16.09 18.17
C GLY A 174 15.30 16.23 17.04
N ILE A 175 15.76 16.69 15.88
CA ILE A 175 14.93 16.80 14.67
C ILE A 175 14.57 15.40 14.21
N ALA A 176 13.26 15.13 14.13
CA ALA A 176 12.73 13.84 13.75
C ALA A 176 11.37 13.98 13.06
N TRP A 177 11.07 13.02 12.20
CA TRP A 177 9.76 12.91 11.54
C TRP A 177 9.40 11.44 11.36
N MET A 178 8.11 11.21 11.14
CA MET A 178 7.58 9.87 10.96
C MET A 178 6.49 9.88 9.88
N PHE A 179 6.54 8.91 8.98
CA PHE A 179 5.53 8.72 7.93
C PHE A 179 4.83 7.36 8.09
N GLY A 180 3.57 7.34 7.70
CA GLY A 180 2.75 6.13 7.69
C GLY A 180 1.30 6.43 7.35
N ALA A 181 0.44 5.45 7.56
CA ALA A 181 -1.00 5.58 7.31
C ALA A 181 -1.78 5.34 8.60
N GLU A 182 -2.89 6.05 8.76
CA GLU A 182 -3.86 5.79 9.83
C GLU A 182 -4.54 4.45 9.56
N VAL A 183 -4.70 3.62 10.58
CA VAL A 183 -5.49 2.38 10.48
C VAL A 183 -6.97 2.76 10.60
N ILE A 184 -7.68 2.66 9.48
CA ILE A 184 -9.12 2.88 9.39
C ILE A 184 -9.80 1.53 9.59
N ASN A 185 -10.35 1.31 10.78
CA ASN A 185 -11.19 0.12 11.00
C ASN A 185 -12.43 0.25 10.11
N GLY A 186 -12.50 -0.56 9.04
CA GLY A 186 -13.68 -0.67 8.22
C GLY A 186 -14.83 -1.28 9.02
N ASN A 187 -15.92 -0.51 9.15
CA ASN A 187 -17.24 -0.87 9.67
C ASN A 187 -17.44 -0.82 11.20
N GLU A 188 -18.21 0.19 11.63
CA GLU A 188 -19.29 -0.01 12.61
C GLU A 188 -20.62 -0.17 11.88
#